data_AF-A0A929ZG24-F1
#
_entry.id   AF-A0A929ZG24-F1
#
_cell.length_a   1.000
_cell.length_b   1.000
_cell.length_c   1.000
_cell.angle_alpha   90.00
_cell.angle_beta   90.00
_cell.angle_gamma   90.00
#
_symmetry.space_group_name_H-M   'P 1'
#
loop_
_entity.id
_entity.type
_entity.pdbx_description
1 polymer ?
#
loop_
_entity_poly.entity_id
_entity_poly.type
_entity_poly.pdbx_seq_one_letter_code
_entity_poly.pdbx_strand_id
1 'polypeptide(L)'
;MKGLDRLAVRRLVATWWLPTVIACAVGALYVCYSVAQWRALVAPSWDLGIFAEAVQAYSRFEAPIVPIKGPGYNLLGDHFHPILALLGPIFRLFPSALTLL
;
A
#
# COMPACT_ATOMS: atom_id res chain seq x y z
N MET A 1 1.19 38.11 9.37
CA MET A 1 0.60 36.77 9.10
C MET A 1 -0.77 36.72 9.77
N LYS A 2 -1.88 36.79 9.02
CA LYS A 2 -3.24 36.68 9.59
C LYS A 2 -3.41 35.25 10.15
N GLY A 3 -3.66 35.12 11.44
CA GLY A 3 -3.86 33.83 12.09
C GLY A 3 -5.05 33.09 11.49
N LEU A 4 -4.90 31.78 11.28
CA LEU A 4 -6.00 30.90 10.87
C LEU A 4 -7.20 31.13 11.79
N ASP A 5 -8.33 31.51 11.21
CA ASP A 5 -9.56 31.74 11.94
C ASP A 5 -10.00 30.45 12.64
N ARG A 6 -9.98 30.43 13.98
CA ARG A 6 -10.38 29.26 14.79
C ARG A 6 -11.81 28.81 14.47
N LEU A 7 -12.66 29.72 13.97
CA LEU A 7 -14.03 29.41 13.55
C LEU A 7 -14.06 28.62 12.23
N ALA A 8 -13.13 28.90 11.30
CA ALA A 8 -13.00 28.16 10.05
C ALA A 8 -12.53 26.71 10.32
N VAL A 9 -11.54 26.53 11.21
CA VAL A 9 -11.08 25.19 11.63
C VAL A 9 -12.20 24.40 12.31
N ARG A 10 -12.96 25.04 13.21
CA ARG A 10 -14.12 24.39 13.86
C ARG A 10 -15.21 23.98 12.89
N ARG A 11 -15.52 24.80 11.89
CA ARG A 11 -16.50 24.45 10.84
C ARG A 11 -16.00 23.29 9.99
N LEU A 12 -14.73 23.30 9.61
CA LEU A 12 -14.14 22.21 8.83
C LEU A 12 -14.19 20.88 9.60
N VAL A 13 -13.75 20.87 10.87
CA VAL A 13 -13.84 19.67 11.73
C VAL A 13 -15.30 19.23 11.91
N ALA A 14 -16.23 20.17 12.14
CA ALA A 14 -17.66 19.87 12.31
C ALA A 14 -18.32 19.31 11.03
N THR A 15 -17.81 19.65 9.84
CA THR A 15 -18.33 19.12 8.57
C THR A 15 -17.71 17.77 8.18
N TRP A 16 -16.43 17.54 8.51
CA TRP A 16 -15.71 16.37 8.04
C TRP A 16 -15.65 15.21 9.03
N TRP A 17 -15.98 15.40 10.32
CA TRP A 17 -15.85 14.33 11.32
C TRP A 17 -16.67 13.08 10.96
N LEU A 18 -17.93 13.25 10.53
CA LEU A 18 -18.81 12.12 10.22
C LEU A 18 -18.31 11.35 8.98
N PRO A 19 -18.01 12.00 7.84
CA PRO A 19 -17.35 11.34 6.72
C PRO A 19 -16.03 10.64 7.10
N THR A 20 -15.18 11.27 7.92
CA THR A 20 -13.91 10.67 8.37
C THR A 20 -14.15 9.43 9.22
N VAL A 21 -15.07 9.47 10.18
CA VAL A 21 -15.40 8.31 11.03
C VAL A 21 -15.93 7.15 10.17
N ILE A 22 -16.82 7.44 9.22
CA ILE A 22 -17.35 6.42 8.30
C ILE A 22 -16.22 5.83 7.45
N ALA A 23 -15.36 6.67 6.85
CA ALA A 23 -14.25 6.22 6.04
C ALA A 23 -13.26 5.35 6.84
N CYS A 24 -12.93 5.74 8.07
CA CYS A 24 -12.07 4.95 8.95
C CYS A 24 -12.73 3.62 9.34
N ALA A 25 -14.02 3.61 9.67
CA ALA A 25 -14.74 2.39 10.04
C ALA A 25 -14.82 1.40 8.87
N VAL A 26 -15.17 1.88 7.68
CA VAL A 26 -15.20 1.06 6.46
C VAL A 26 -13.79 0.59 6.09
N GLY A 27 -12.78 1.47 6.16
CA GLY A 27 -11.40 1.13 5.89
C GLY A 27 -10.88 0.02 6.83
N ALA A 28 -11.14 0.14 8.14
CA ALA A 28 -10.77 -0.88 9.12
C ALA A 28 -11.48 -2.22 8.85
N LEU A 29 -12.77 -2.19 8.49
CA LEU A 29 -13.51 -3.39 8.12
C LEU A 29 -12.90 -4.07 6.88
N TYR A 30 -12.56 -3.31 5.85
CA TYR A 30 -11.93 -3.83 4.64
C TYR A 30 -10.53 -4.39 4.91
N VAL A 31 -9.72 -3.75 5.76
CA VAL A 31 -8.43 -4.31 6.18
C VAL A 31 -8.61 -5.66 6.86
N CYS A 32 -9.53 -5.77 7.83
CA CYS A 32 -9.83 -7.05 8.50
C CYS A 32 -10.29 -8.13 7.50
N TYR A 33 -11.16 -7.76 6.56
CA TYR A 33 -11.64 -8.67 5.52
C TYR A 33 -10.49 -9.14 4.60
N SER A 34 -9.67 -8.22 4.09
CA SER A 34 -8.51 -8.53 3.24
C SER A 34 -7.50 -9.43 3.94
N VAL A 35 -7.20 -9.19 5.22
CA VAL A 35 -6.29 -10.04 6.00
C VAL A 35 -6.89 -11.43 6.20
N ALA A 36 -8.20 -11.54 6.47
CA ALA A 36 -8.86 -12.84 6.59
C ALA A 36 -8.82 -13.63 5.28
N GLN A 37 -9.09 -12.98 4.15
CA GLN A 37 -9.00 -13.57 2.81
C GLN A 37 -7.57 -14.05 2.49
N TRP A 38 -6.56 -13.24 2.81
CA TRP A 38 -5.14 -13.58 2.62
C TRP A 38 -4.74 -14.81 3.45
N ARG A 39 -5.11 -14.86 4.74
CA ARG A 39 -4.81 -16.00 5.62
C ARG A 39 -5.51 -17.29 5.20
N ALA A 40 -6.73 -17.16 4.68
CA ALA A 40 -7.51 -18.29 4.18
C ALA A 40 -7.16 -18.67 2.73
N LEU A 41 -6.22 -17.96 2.09
CA LEU A 41 -5.80 -18.17 0.69
C LEU A 41 -6.99 -18.21 -0.28
N VAL A 42 -8.02 -17.40 -0.03
CA VAL A 42 -9.27 -17.42 -0.82
C VAL A 42 -9.05 -16.89 -2.23
N ALA A 43 -8.13 -15.93 -2.39
CA ALA A 43 -7.75 -15.33 -3.67
C ALA A 43 -6.22 -15.42 -3.85
N PRO A 44 -5.68 -16.59 -4.23
CA PRO A 44 -4.27 -16.71 -4.55
C PRO A 44 -3.96 -15.80 -5.75
N SER A 45 -2.96 -14.92 -5.59
CA SER A 45 -2.64 -13.90 -6.59
C SER A 45 -1.19 -14.04 -7.03
N TRP A 46 -0.99 -14.28 -8.33
CA TRP A 46 0.31 -14.27 -8.96
C TRP A 46 0.92 -12.86 -8.99
N ASP A 47 0.08 -11.84 -9.24
CA ASP A 47 0.48 -10.44 -9.29
C ASP A 47 1.00 -9.95 -7.93
N LEU A 48 0.37 -10.36 -6.83
CA LEU A 48 0.84 -10.03 -5.49
C LEU A 48 2.27 -10.55 -5.24
N GLY A 49 2.60 -11.74 -5.77
CA GLY A 49 3.95 -12.29 -5.74
C GLY A 49 4.94 -11.44 -6.55
N ILE A 50 4.59 -11.09 -7.79
CA ILE A 50 5.41 -10.23 -8.67
C ILE A 50 5.72 -8.89 -7.99
N PHE A 51 4.71 -8.23 -7.42
CA PHE A 51 4.89 -6.92 -6.80
C PHE A 51 5.62 -7.00 -5.46
N ALA A 52 5.46 -8.09 -4.70
CA ALA A 52 6.25 -8.32 -3.50
C ALA A 52 7.75 -8.45 -3.82
N GLU A 53 8.12 -9.20 -4.86
CA GLU A 53 9.53 -9.30 -5.30
C GLU A 53 10.07 -7.94 -5.77
N ALA A 54 9.27 -7.18 -6.53
CA ALA A 54 9.67 -5.85 -7.00
C ALA A 54 9.91 -4.86 -5.85
N VAL A 55 8.98 -4.79 -4.88
CA VAL A 55 9.12 -3.90 -3.71
C VAL A 55 10.24 -4.38 -2.80
N GLN A 56 10.46 -5.69 -2.69
CA GLN A 56 11.59 -6.24 -1.98
C GLN A 56 12.93 -5.76 -2.57
N ALA A 57 13.07 -5.73 -3.90
CA ALA A 57 14.26 -5.16 -4.55
C ALA A 57 14.39 -3.65 -4.30
N TYR A 58 13.30 -2.88 -4.43
CA TYR A 58 13.30 -1.45 -4.11
C TYR A 58 13.67 -1.17 -2.64
N SER A 59 13.30 -2.04 -1.70
CA SER A 59 13.68 -1.92 -0.28
C SER A 59 15.20 -1.96 -0.05
N ARG A 60 15.95 -2.51 -1.02
CA ARG A 60 17.42 -2.57 -1.06
C ARG A 60 18.05 -1.58 -2.03
N PHE A 61 17.25 -0.71 -2.65
CA PHE A 61 17.69 0.21 -3.71
C PHE A 61 18.27 -0.52 -4.94
N GLU A 62 17.76 -1.70 -5.24
CA GLU A 62 18.15 -2.50 -6.40
C GLU A 62 17.14 -2.35 -7.55
N ALA A 63 17.54 -2.73 -8.77
CA ALA A 63 16.61 -2.88 -9.88
C ALA A 63 15.55 -3.95 -9.55
N PRO A 64 14.28 -3.78 -9.96
CA PRO A 64 13.19 -4.68 -9.62
C PRO A 64 13.24 -5.95 -10.46
N ILE A 65 14.23 -6.80 -10.18
CA ILE A 65 14.33 -8.13 -10.76
C ILE A 65 13.31 -9.03 -10.05
N VAL A 66 12.42 -9.65 -10.83
CA VAL A 66 11.29 -10.46 -10.34
C VAL A 66 11.41 -11.91 -10.83
N PRO A 67 12.14 -12.80 -10.12
CA PRO A 67 12.33 -14.20 -10.49
C PRO A 67 11.04 -14.96 -10.80
N ILE A 68 9.92 -14.61 -10.19
CA ILE A 68 8.63 -15.26 -10.45
C ILE A 68 8.18 -15.15 -11.92
N LYS A 69 8.61 -14.10 -12.65
CA LYS A 69 8.36 -13.95 -14.09
C LYS A 69 9.42 -14.63 -14.95
N GLY A 70 10.59 -14.91 -14.39
CA GLY A 70 11.70 -15.57 -15.04
C GLY A 70 13.08 -15.09 -14.54
N PRO A 71 14.15 -15.86 -14.79
CA PRO A 71 15.50 -15.49 -14.38
C PRO A 71 15.93 -14.14 -14.95
N GLY A 72 16.36 -13.21 -14.09
CA GLY A 72 16.86 -11.90 -14.50
C GLY A 72 15.78 -10.95 -15.05
N TYR A 73 14.49 -11.27 -14.92
CA TYR A 73 13.41 -10.45 -15.47
C TYR A 73 13.32 -9.11 -14.74
N ASN A 74 13.63 -8.01 -15.42
CA ASN A 74 13.48 -6.66 -14.87
C ASN A 74 12.06 -6.13 -15.11
N LEU A 75 11.30 -5.89 -14.05
CA LEU A 75 9.91 -5.47 -14.12
C LEU A 75 9.72 -4.09 -14.80
N LEU A 76 10.76 -3.25 -14.83
CA LEU A 76 10.69 -1.95 -15.52
C LEU A 76 10.46 -2.08 -17.03
N GLY A 77 10.86 -3.19 -17.64
CA GLY A 77 10.65 -3.47 -19.07
C GLY A 77 9.27 -4.02 -19.42
N ASP A 78 8.42 -4.24 -18.41
CA ASP A 78 7.05 -4.71 -18.56
C ASP A 78 6.08 -3.56 -18.28
N HIS A 79 5.62 -3.44 -17.03
CA HIS A 79 4.72 -2.41 -16.56
C HIS A 79 5.36 -1.62 -15.43
N PHE A 80 5.62 -0.34 -15.69
CA PHE A 80 6.26 0.54 -14.72
C PHE A 80 5.25 1.07 -13.68
N HIS A 81 5.50 0.73 -12.41
CA HIS A 81 4.68 1.18 -11.27
C HIS A 81 5.53 2.04 -10.31
N PRO A 82 5.69 3.35 -10.56
CA PRO A 82 6.54 4.22 -9.75
C PRO A 82 6.17 4.23 -8.25
N ILE A 83 4.88 4.10 -7.95
CA ILE A 83 4.37 4.13 -6.58
C ILE A 83 4.89 2.98 -5.72
N LEU A 84 5.26 1.84 -6.33
CA LEU A 84 5.82 0.69 -5.62
C LEU A 84 7.19 0.99 -5.00
N ALA A 85 7.99 1.88 -5.62
CA ALA A 85 9.27 2.28 -5.05
C ALA A 85 9.10 2.97 -3.69
N LEU A 86 7.99 3.70 -3.49
CA LEU A 86 7.68 4.38 -2.22
C LEU A 86 7.35 3.40 -1.10
N LEU A 87 6.95 2.16 -1.43
CA LEU A 87 6.66 1.11 -0.45
C LEU A 87 7.92 0.37 -0.01
N GLY A 88 9.06 0.55 -0.69
CA GLY A 88 10.33 -0.11 -0.35
C GLY A 88 10.73 0.03 1.13
N PRO A 89 10.72 1.25 1.72
CA PRO A 89 11.02 1.43 3.14
C PRO A 89 10.05 0.71 4.07
N ILE A 90 8.75 0.69 3.74
CA ILE A 90 7.72 0.00 4.54
C ILE A 90 7.96 -1.50 4.48
N PHE A 91 8.22 -2.05 3.28
CA PHE A 91 8.53 -3.46 3.09
C PHE A 91 9.82 -3.87 3.79
N ARG A 92 10.81 -2.96 3.90
CA ARG A 92 12.04 -3.22 4.67
C ARG A 92 11.76 -3.46 6.14
N LEU A 93 10.79 -2.76 6.71
CA LEU A 93 10.35 -2.94 8.10
C LEU A 93 9.41 -4.15 8.26
N PHE A 94 8.60 -4.43 7.23
CA PHE A 94 7.60 -5.49 7.23
C PHE A 94 7.73 -6.33 5.94
N PRO A 95 8.67 -7.28 5.88
CA PRO A 95 9.00 -8.02 4.65
C PRO A 95 7.99 -9.14 4.37
N SER A 96 6.78 -8.74 3.98
CA SER A 96 5.66 -9.63 3.67
C SER A 96 4.84 -9.08 2.50
N ALA A 97 4.30 -9.97 1.68
CA ALA A 97 3.33 -9.61 0.64
C ALA A 97 2.06 -8.95 1.22
N LEU A 98 1.74 -9.21 2.49
CA LEU A 98 0.64 -8.55 3.21
C LEU A 98 0.83 -7.02 3.30
N THR A 99 2.07 -6.52 3.23
CA THR A 99 2.38 -5.08 3.26
C THR A 99 1.84 -4.32 2.03
N LEU A 100 1.41 -5.05 1.00
CA LEU A 100 0.82 -4.51 -0.23
C LEU A 100 -0.71 -4.51 -0.24
N LEU A 101 -1.36 -4.98 0.84
CA LEU A 101 -2.83 -4.99 1.03
C LEU A 101 -3.29 -3.82 1.90
#